data_AF-A0A382QJI5-F1
#
_entry.id   AF-A0A382QJI5-F1
#
_cell.length_a   1.000
_cell.length_b   1.000
_cell.length_c   1.000
_cell.angle_alpha   90.00
_cell.angle_beta   90.00
_cell.angle_gamma   90.00
#
_symmetry.space_group_name_H-M   'P 1'
#
loop_
_entity.id
_entity.type
_entity.pdbx_description
1 polymer ?
#
loop_
_entity_poly.entity_id
_entity_poly.type
_entity_poly.pdbx_seq_one_letter_code
_entity_poly.pdbx_strand_id
1 'polypeptide(L)'
;MSSAALNSQQKSLFQQGYDYSPQELRELAWGLRFTPFVCMLGAVYGLATQQPTVHFLLATLGMLPFWGPNWHPFDLLYNAVPHPLWSGEKLPPNPLPRRIACFMGGSMNIVI
;
A
#
# COMPACT_ATOMS: atom_id res chain seq x y z
N MET A 1 17.14 -1.04 13.21
CA MET A 1 17.81 -2.37 13.31
C MET A 1 18.94 -2.55 12.29
N SER A 2 19.92 -3.45 12.50
CA SER A 2 20.87 -3.86 11.44
C SER A 2 20.17 -4.77 10.41
N SER A 3 20.18 -4.38 9.13
CA SER A 3 19.47 -5.07 8.03
C SER A 3 20.07 -6.44 7.65
N ALA A 4 21.22 -6.81 8.22
CA ALA A 4 21.96 -8.03 7.88
C ALA A 4 21.18 -9.32 8.18
N ALA A 5 20.33 -9.33 9.22
CA ALA A 5 19.58 -10.51 9.67
C ALA A 5 18.19 -10.67 9.03
N LEU A 6 17.76 -9.74 8.17
CA LEU A 6 16.42 -9.76 7.57
C LEU A 6 16.37 -10.58 6.27
N ASN A 7 15.24 -11.26 6.02
CA ASN A 7 14.99 -11.89 4.72
C ASN A 7 14.66 -10.83 3.64
N SER A 8 14.56 -11.23 2.37
CA SER A 8 14.32 -10.30 1.25
C SER A 8 13.04 -9.46 1.42
N GLN A 9 11.94 -10.06 1.87
CA GLN A 9 10.67 -9.36 2.07
C GLN A 9 10.77 -8.33 3.19
N GLN A 10 11.35 -8.72 4.34
CA GLN A 10 11.55 -7.81 5.48
C GLN A 10 12.51 -6.68 5.13
N LYS A 11 13.57 -6.94 4.36
CA LYS A 11 14.49 -5.91 3.85
C LYS A 11 13.75 -4.88 3.01
N SER A 12 12.83 -5.31 2.14
CA SER A 12 12.02 -4.40 1.33
C SER A 12 11.13 -3.51 2.21
N LEU A 13 10.48 -4.07 3.24
CA LEU A 13 9.66 -3.28 4.18
C LEU A 13 10.51 -2.30 4.99
N PHE A 14 11.69 -2.72 5.43
CA PHE A 14 12.64 -1.84 6.11
C PHE A 14 13.09 -0.69 5.20
N GLN A 15 13.38 -0.95 3.92
CA GLN A 15 13.70 0.08 2.93
C GLN A 15 12.53 1.04 2.64
N GLN A 16 11.28 0.58 2.79
CA GLN A 16 10.11 1.44 2.71
C GLN A 16 9.99 2.40 3.92
N GLY A 17 10.80 2.21 4.97
CA GLY A 17 10.85 3.05 6.16
C GLY A 17 10.15 2.45 7.39
N TYR A 18 9.81 1.16 7.37
CA TYR A 18 9.25 0.44 8.51
C TYR A 18 10.37 -0.08 9.43
N ASP A 19 10.65 0.61 10.53
CA ASP A 19 11.64 0.19 11.55
C ASP A 19 10.95 -0.59 12.68
N TYR A 20 10.67 -1.87 12.41
CA TYR A 20 10.07 -2.82 13.35
C TYR A 20 10.94 -4.08 13.48
N SER A 21 10.65 -4.91 14.47
CA SER A 21 11.27 -6.23 14.63
C SER A 21 10.96 -7.15 13.44
N PRO A 22 11.76 -8.22 13.21
CA PRO A 22 11.52 -9.13 12.09
C PRO A 22 10.15 -9.83 12.18
N GLN A 23 9.66 -10.08 13.39
CA GLN A 23 8.36 -10.71 13.64
C GLN A 23 7.23 -9.76 13.23
N GLU A 24 7.24 -8.52 13.72
CA GLU A 24 6.27 -7.48 13.34
C GLU A 24 6.30 -7.21 11.82
N LEU A 25 7.49 -7.11 11.22
CA LEU A 25 7.62 -6.95 9.77
C LEU A 25 6.99 -8.10 8.98
N ARG A 26 7.02 -9.33 9.51
CA ARG A 26 6.41 -10.49 8.87
C ARG A 26 4.89 -10.42 8.94
N GLU A 27 4.34 -9.96 10.04
CA GLU A 27 2.90 -9.81 10.25
C GLU A 27 2.32 -8.68 9.39
N LEU A 28 3.03 -7.55 9.32
CA LEU A 28 2.70 -6.43 8.45
C LEU A 28 2.75 -6.79 6.96
N ALA A 29 3.59 -7.75 6.58
CA ALA A 29 3.90 -8.04 5.19
C ALA A 29 2.67 -8.45 4.36
N TRP A 30 1.71 -9.15 4.97
CA TRP A 30 0.47 -9.54 4.29
C TRP A 30 -0.53 -8.39 4.21
N GLY A 31 -0.70 -7.62 5.29
CA GLY A 31 -1.58 -6.45 5.28
C GLY A 31 -1.13 -5.39 4.26
N LEU A 32 0.18 -5.12 4.18
CA LEU A 32 0.75 -4.14 3.25
C LEU A 32 0.63 -4.53 1.77
N ARG A 33 0.31 -5.80 1.47
CA ARG A 33 0.03 -6.28 0.11
C ARG A 33 -1.40 -6.02 -0.35
N PHE A 34 -2.33 -5.74 0.58
CA PHE A 34 -3.73 -5.47 0.24
C PHE A 34 -3.86 -4.29 -0.72
N THR A 35 -3.27 -3.16 -0.37
CA THR A 35 -3.30 -1.93 -1.17
C THR A 35 -2.76 -2.10 -2.59
N PRO A 36 -1.52 -2.57 -2.83
CA PRO A 36 -1.03 -2.76 -4.19
C PRO A 36 -1.83 -3.81 -4.96
N PHE A 37 -2.39 -4.82 -4.29
CA PHE A 37 -3.28 -5.80 -4.93
C PHE A 37 -4.59 -5.15 -5.43
N VAL A 38 -5.28 -4.36 -4.60
CA VAL A 38 -6.50 -3.65 -4.98
C VAL A 38 -6.23 -2.63 -6.09
N CYS A 39 -5.14 -1.86 -5.99
CA CYS A 39 -4.75 -0.91 -7.04
C CYS A 39 -4.45 -1.61 -8.37
N MET A 40 -3.75 -2.76 -8.33
CA MET A 40 -3.44 -3.55 -9.52
C MET A 40 -4.71 -4.10 -10.17
N LEU A 41 -5.63 -4.68 -9.38
CA LEU A 41 -6.91 -5.17 -9.88
C LEU A 41 -7.73 -4.04 -10.50
N GLY A 42 -7.79 -2.87 -9.85
CA GLY A 42 -8.46 -1.70 -10.39
C GLY A 42 -7.85 -1.24 -11.71
N ALA A 43 -6.52 -1.18 -11.79
CA ALA A 43 -5.83 -0.77 -13.01
C ALA A 43 -6.05 -1.76 -14.16
N VAL A 44 -5.95 -3.06 -13.88
CA VAL A 44 -6.25 -4.12 -14.86
C VAL A 44 -7.70 -4.05 -15.31
N TYR A 45 -8.64 -3.83 -14.39
CA TYR A 45 -10.05 -3.66 -14.70
C TYR A 45 -10.32 -2.43 -15.58
N GLY A 46 -9.76 -1.26 -15.20
CA GLY A 46 -9.87 -0.02 -15.98
C GLY A 46 -9.33 -0.20 -17.40
N LEU A 47 -8.19 -0.87 -17.53
CA LEU A 47 -7.58 -1.16 -18.82
C LEU A 47 -8.42 -2.15 -19.64
N ALA A 48 -8.85 -3.26 -19.06
CA ALA A 48 -9.63 -4.29 -19.75
C ALA A 48 -11.00 -3.78 -20.22
N THR A 49 -11.61 -2.86 -19.46
CA THR A 49 -12.92 -2.28 -19.77
C THR A 49 -12.84 -0.93 -20.49
N GLN A 50 -11.62 -0.42 -20.74
CA GLN A 50 -11.37 0.87 -21.37
C GLN A 50 -12.07 2.04 -20.64
N GLN A 51 -12.06 2.00 -19.30
CA GLN A 51 -12.69 3.01 -18.46
C GLN A 51 -11.65 3.98 -17.87
N PRO A 52 -11.41 5.15 -18.49
CA PRO A 52 -10.45 6.14 -17.98
C PRO A 52 -10.85 6.68 -16.61
N THR A 53 -12.15 6.70 -16.29
CA THR A 53 -12.66 7.09 -14.97
C THR A 53 -12.06 6.24 -13.85
N VAL A 54 -11.86 4.93 -14.07
CA VAL A 54 -11.23 4.05 -13.07
C VAL A 54 -9.79 4.46 -12.82
N HIS A 55 -9.04 4.78 -13.87
CA HIS A 55 -7.66 5.24 -13.78
C HIS A 55 -7.55 6.61 -13.09
N PHE A 56 -8.43 7.57 -13.39
CA PHE A 56 -8.46 8.85 -12.68
C PHE A 56 -8.82 8.71 -11.19
N LEU A 57 -9.70 7.76 -10.84
CA LEU A 57 -9.97 7.44 -9.44
C LEU A 57 -8.73 6.85 -8.76
N LEU A 58 -8.06 5.89 -9.40
CA LEU A 58 -6.82 5.31 -8.86
C LEU A 58 -5.70 6.33 -8.73
N ALA A 59 -5.56 7.25 -9.68
CA ALA A 59 -4.61 8.35 -9.61
C ALA A 59 -4.88 9.22 -8.37
N THR A 60 -6.13 9.65 -8.20
CA THR A 60 -6.55 10.45 -7.04
C THR A 60 -6.28 9.73 -5.71
N LEU A 61 -6.72 8.47 -5.61
CA LEU A 61 -6.59 7.66 -4.40
C LEU A 61 -5.13 7.30 -4.09
N GLY A 62 -4.30 7.08 -5.11
CA GLY A 62 -2.88 6.76 -4.99
C GLY A 62 -2.01 7.96 -4.65
N MET A 63 -2.39 9.16 -5.09
CA MET A 63 -1.66 10.39 -4.78
C MET A 63 -2.00 10.92 -3.37
N LEU A 64 -3.26 10.82 -2.93
CA LEU A 64 -3.71 11.32 -1.62
C LEU A 64 -2.81 11.00 -0.39
N PRO A 65 -2.23 9.78 -0.23
CA PRO A 65 -1.37 9.43 0.89
C PRO A 65 -0.09 10.28 0.96
N PHE A 66 0.32 10.93 -0.13
CA PHE A 66 1.46 11.82 -0.12
C PHE A 66 1.30 12.98 0.86
N TRP A 67 0.08 13.43 1.15
CA TRP A 67 -0.17 14.57 2.04
C TRP A 67 -0.34 14.19 3.51
N GLY A 68 -0.64 12.93 3.83
CA GLY A 68 -0.80 12.50 5.22
C GLY A 68 -0.46 11.02 5.44
N PRO A 69 0.26 10.67 6.52
CA PRO A 69 0.70 9.30 6.76
C PRO A 69 -0.47 8.33 7.06
N ASN A 70 -1.62 8.84 7.51
CA ASN A 70 -2.81 8.04 7.83
C ASN A 70 -3.93 8.21 6.78
N TRP A 71 -3.64 8.82 5.63
CA TRP A 71 -4.67 9.19 4.66
C TRP A 71 -4.81 8.20 3.50
N HIS A 72 -4.22 7.02 3.61
CA HIS A 72 -4.31 6.03 2.55
C HIS A 72 -5.68 5.33 2.57
N PRO A 73 -6.57 5.55 1.58
CA PRO A 73 -7.95 5.08 1.66
C PRO A 73 -8.07 3.56 1.78
N PHE A 74 -7.25 2.81 1.03
CA PHE A 74 -7.25 1.35 1.10
C PHE A 74 -6.66 0.79 2.41
N ASP A 75 -5.69 1.45 3.04
CA ASP A 75 -5.20 1.03 4.35
C ASP A 75 -6.25 1.32 5.44
N LEU A 76 -6.98 2.44 5.32
CA LEU A 76 -8.12 2.75 6.19
C LEU A 76 -9.25 1.73 6.04
N LEU A 77 -9.57 1.36 4.80
CA LEU A 77 -10.53 0.30 4.50
C LEU A 77 -10.10 -1.02 5.14
N TYR A 78 -8.84 -1.44 4.93
CA TYR A 78 -8.28 -2.65 5.52
C TYR A 78 -8.40 -2.63 7.06
N ASN A 79 -8.04 -1.51 7.70
CA ASN A 79 -8.12 -1.34 9.15
C ASN A 79 -9.56 -1.25 9.69
N ALA A 80 -10.55 -0.94 8.85
CA ALA A 80 -11.96 -0.81 9.23
C ALA A 80 -12.76 -2.11 9.07
N VAL A 81 -12.26 -3.08 8.29
CA VAL A 81 -12.93 -4.37 8.10
C VAL A 81 -12.84 -5.20 9.40
N PRO A 82 -13.96 -5.76 9.90
CA PRO A 82 -13.98 -6.46 11.18
C PRO A 82 -13.11 -7.72 11.18
N HIS A 83 -12.37 -7.88 12.28
CA HIS A 83 -11.39 -8.92 12.59
C HIS A 83 -11.80 -10.40 12.39
N PRO A 84 -13.09 -10.82 12.41
CA PRO A 84 -13.45 -12.22 12.14
C PRO A 84 -13.16 -12.67 10.71
N LEU A 85 -13.07 -11.73 9.76
CA LEU A 85 -12.79 -12.02 8.35
C LEU A 85 -11.31 -11.92 8.00
N TRP A 86 -10.51 -11.28 8.87
CA TRP A 86 -9.10 -11.00 8.63
C TRP A 86 -8.33 -11.04 9.97
N SER A 87 -7.50 -12.06 10.16
CA SER A 87 -6.60 -12.18 11.33
C SER A 87 -5.31 -11.36 11.17
N GLY A 88 -5.38 -10.25 10.43
CA GLY A 88 -4.20 -9.46 10.07
C GLY A 88 -3.94 -8.32 11.07
N GLU A 89 -2.67 -7.98 11.28
CA GLU A 89 -2.31 -6.86 12.12
C GLU A 89 -2.77 -5.52 11.55
N LYS A 90 -3.08 -4.58 12.45
CA LYS A 90 -3.47 -3.21 12.11
C LYS A 90 -2.31 -2.50 11.43
N LEU A 91 -2.57 -1.90 10.27
CA LEU A 91 -1.54 -1.21 9.52
C LEU A 91 -1.10 0.08 10.22
N PRO A 92 0.22 0.29 10.41
CA PRO A 92 0.76 1.52 10.99
C PRO A 92 0.73 2.67 9.98
N PRO A 93 1.00 3.91 10.43
CA PRO A 93 1.10 5.07 9.56
C PRO A 93 2.13 4.88 8.43
N ASN A 94 1.84 5.43 7.25
CA ASN A 94 2.68 5.24 6.08
C ASN A 94 3.98 6.06 6.14
N PRO A 95 5.15 5.41 6.06
CA PRO A 95 6.43 6.10 5.99
C PRO A 95 6.56 6.83 4.65
N LEU A 96 7.42 7.86 4.62
CA LEU A 96 7.59 8.73 3.45
C LEU A 96 7.94 7.96 2.16
N PRO A 97 8.86 6.97 2.15
CA PRO A 97 9.15 6.21 0.94
C PRO A 97 7.92 5.49 0.36
N ARG A 98 7.08 4.88 1.20
CA ARG A 98 5.82 4.26 0.75
C ARG A 98 4.86 5.31 0.16
N ARG A 99 4.75 6.48 0.79
CA ARG A 99 3.90 7.58 0.30
C ARG A 99 4.35 8.11 -1.06
N ILE A 100 5.65 8.23 -1.28
CA ILE A 100 6.22 8.59 -2.59
C ILE A 100 5.93 7.51 -3.62
N ALA A 101 6.09 6.23 -3.28
CA ALA A 101 5.75 5.13 -4.18
C ALA A 101 4.26 5.13 -4.58
N CYS A 102 3.34 5.37 -3.64
CA CYS A 102 1.92 5.51 -3.93
C CYS A 102 1.65 6.70 -4.87
N PHE A 103 2.29 7.85 -4.63
CA PHE A 103 2.16 9.03 -5.49
C PHE A 103 2.61 8.75 -6.93
N MET A 104 3.78 8.12 -7.09
CA MET A 104 4.31 7.74 -8.40
C MET A 104 3.40 6.73 -9.11
N GLY A 105 2.90 5.72 -8.39
CA GLY A 105 1.95 4.76 -8.95
C GLY A 105 0.62 5.42 -9.35
N GLY A 106 0.14 6.37 -8.55
CA GLY A 106 -1.03 7.19 -8.86
C GLY A 106 -0.82 8.03 -10.12
N SER A 107 0.32 8.72 -10.25
CA SER A 107 0.59 9.57 -11.42
C SER A 107 0.67 8.78 -12.72
N MET A 108 1.12 7.51 -12.69
CA MET A 108 1.12 6.64 -13.87
C MET A 108 -0.29 6.37 -14.41
N ASN A 109 -1.33 6.45 -13.57
CA ASN A 109 -2.71 6.26 -14.01
C ASN A 109 -3.33 7.51 -14.67
N ILE A 110 -2.62 8.64 -14.73
CA ILE A 110 -3.13 9.85 -15.40
C ILE A 110 -3.05 9.73 -16.92
N VAL A 111 -2.10 8.93 -17.41
CA VAL A 111 -1.73 8.83 -18.84
C VAL A 111 -2.17 7.51 -19.50
N ILE A 112 -2.95 6.69 -18.78
CA ILE A 112 -3.55 5.45 -19.28
C ILE A 112 -4.92 5.77 -19.87
#